data_AF-A0A2G9Z5F4-F1
#
_entry.id   AF-A0A2G9Z5F4-F1
#
_cell.length_a   1.000
_cell.length_b   1.000
_cell.length_c   1.000
_cell.angle_alpha   90.00
_cell.angle_beta   90.00
_cell.angle_gamma   90.00
#
_symmetry.space_group_name_H-M   'P 1'
#
loop_
_entity.id
_entity.type
_entity.pdbx_description
1 polymer ?
#
loop_
_entity_poly.entity_id
_entity_poly.type
_entity_poly.pdbx_seq_one_letter_code
_entity_poly.pdbx_strand_id
1 'polypeptide(L)'
;MEKGNKIIQNLSDRYIKGTAEKAIIEDVSIFLCHLTFAVSKVNNFQSKIYLNTRVLKHIYDKRSAEEYDFIVCNLRRIIRYTDCIYKNKDPKRGDYVFTKRIGDNNYFCSLEICEDGFNVVTAFRLRKNNYLKSYEAFWSWRDGASSS
;
A
#
# COMPACT_ATOMS: atom_id res chain seq x y z
N MET A 1 15.32 -10.84 -6.94
CA MET A 1 14.12 -9.96 -7.07
C MET A 1 12.87 -10.83 -7.21
N GLU A 2 11.87 -10.66 -6.34
CA GLU A 2 10.58 -11.36 -6.49
C GLU A 2 9.90 -10.97 -7.82
N LYS A 3 9.37 -11.96 -8.56
CA LYS A 3 8.73 -11.75 -9.88
C LYS A 3 7.61 -10.68 -9.87
N GLY A 4 6.91 -10.51 -8.75
CA GLY A 4 5.82 -9.54 -8.62
C GLY A 4 6.26 -8.07 -8.69
N ASN A 5 7.48 -7.75 -8.25
CA ASN A 5 7.95 -6.36 -8.23
C ASN A 5 8.25 -5.85 -9.66
N LYS A 6 8.63 -6.76 -10.56
CA LYS A 6 8.86 -6.43 -11.98
C LYS A 6 7.59 -5.96 -12.68
N ILE A 7 6.41 -6.45 -12.27
CA ILE A 7 5.14 -6.07 -12.91
C ILE A 7 4.82 -4.59 -12.62
N ILE A 8 4.97 -4.15 -11.38
CA ILE A 8 4.72 -2.76 -10.98
C ILE A 8 5.73 -1.82 -11.65
N GLN A 9 7.00 -2.22 -11.67
CA GLN A 9 8.06 -1.48 -12.36
C GLN A 9 7.75 -1.32 -13.85
N ASN A 10 7.42 -2.42 -14.54
CA ASN A 10 7.05 -2.37 -15.96
C ASN A 10 5.83 -1.48 -16.21
N LEU A 11 4.81 -1.53 -15.35
CA LEU A 11 3.64 -0.66 -15.44
C LEU A 11 4.03 0.82 -15.25
N SER A 12 4.88 1.10 -14.25
CA SER A 12 5.40 2.44 -13.99
C SER A 12 6.22 2.98 -15.16
N ASP A 13 7.14 2.19 -15.69
CA ASP A 13 8.05 2.60 -16.77
C ASP A 13 7.29 2.84 -18.08
N ARG A 14 6.21 2.07 -18.32
CA ARG A 14 5.39 2.19 -19.53
C ARG A 14 4.41 3.36 -19.50
N TYR A 15 3.77 3.62 -18.35
CA TYR A 15 2.62 4.54 -18.28
C TYR A 15 2.86 5.80 -17.44
N ILE A 16 3.88 5.83 -16.57
CA ILE A 16 4.02 6.85 -15.54
C ILE A 16 5.31 7.66 -15.72
N LYS A 17 6.47 7.00 -15.82
CA LYS A 17 7.76 7.69 -15.92
C LYS A 17 7.84 8.51 -17.20
N GLY A 18 8.38 9.73 -17.07
CA GLY A 18 8.46 10.68 -18.19
C GLY A 18 7.18 11.47 -18.47
N THR A 19 6.06 11.16 -17.80
CA THR A 19 4.84 11.98 -17.90
C THR A 19 4.97 13.28 -17.09
N ALA A 20 4.38 14.38 -17.58
CA ALA A 20 4.29 15.64 -16.85
C ALA A 20 3.43 15.49 -15.57
N GLU A 21 3.65 16.34 -14.56
CA GLU A 21 2.82 16.35 -13.34
C GLU A 21 1.33 16.50 -13.71
N LYS A 22 0.45 15.68 -13.14
CA LYS A 22 -1.00 15.66 -13.41
C LYS A 22 -1.40 15.34 -14.86
N ALA A 23 -0.48 14.83 -15.67
CA ALA A 23 -0.82 14.34 -17.00
C ALA A 23 -1.93 13.28 -16.93
N ILE A 24 -2.87 13.35 -17.87
CA ILE A 24 -3.87 12.30 -18.07
C ILE A 24 -3.15 11.06 -18.60
N ILE A 25 -3.42 9.92 -17.98
CA ILE A 25 -2.86 8.63 -18.35
C ILE A 25 -3.97 7.60 -18.51
N GLU A 26 -3.68 6.53 -19.24
CA GLU A 26 -4.56 5.36 -19.34
C GLU A 26 -4.82 4.75 -17.96
N ASP A 27 -6.07 4.41 -17.67
CA ASP A 27 -6.47 3.76 -16.43
C ASP A 27 -6.42 2.24 -16.60
N VAL A 28 -5.31 1.65 -16.17
CA VAL A 28 -5.05 0.20 -16.25
C VAL A 28 -4.94 -0.35 -14.85
N SER A 29 -5.76 -1.35 -14.53
CA SER A 29 -5.72 -2.05 -13.24
C SER A 29 -5.03 -3.40 -13.39
N ILE A 30 -4.17 -3.75 -12.43
CA ILE A 30 -3.46 -5.02 -12.37
C ILE A 30 -3.71 -5.72 -11.03
N PHE A 31 -3.75 -7.05 -11.07
CA PHE A 31 -3.66 -7.85 -9.87
C PHE A 31 -2.24 -7.78 -9.29
N LEU A 32 -2.12 -7.35 -8.03
CA LEU A 32 -0.83 -7.15 -7.37
C LEU A 32 -0.39 -8.39 -6.58
N CYS A 33 -1.23 -8.84 -5.65
CA CYS A 33 -0.97 -10.01 -4.82
C CYS A 33 -2.22 -10.48 -4.06
N HIS A 34 -2.14 -11.69 -3.49
CA HIS A 34 -3.02 -12.09 -2.39
C HIS A 34 -2.43 -11.66 -1.04
N LEU A 35 -3.30 -11.27 -0.11
CA LEU A 35 -3.02 -11.20 1.32
C LEU A 35 -2.60 -12.59 1.84
N THR A 36 -1.81 -12.60 2.91
CA THR A 36 -1.52 -13.86 3.62
C THR A 36 -2.74 -14.33 4.38
N PHE A 37 -2.79 -15.62 4.68
CA PHE A 37 -3.90 -16.22 5.43
C PHE A 37 -4.14 -15.54 6.79
N ALA A 38 -3.06 -15.18 7.49
CA ALA A 38 -3.13 -14.47 8.76
C ALA A 38 -3.82 -13.11 8.61
N VAL A 39 -3.41 -12.33 7.60
CA VAL A 39 -3.98 -11.01 7.32
C VAL A 39 -5.43 -11.11 6.81
N SER A 40 -5.74 -12.09 5.97
CA SER A 40 -7.11 -12.28 5.47
C SER A 40 -8.10 -12.65 6.59
N LYS A 41 -7.64 -13.35 7.63
CA LYS A 41 -8.48 -13.78 8.75
C LYS A 41 -8.84 -12.68 9.74
N VAL A 42 -8.12 -11.56 9.75
CA VAL A 42 -8.33 -10.49 10.74
C VAL A 42 -9.78 -10.00 10.72
N ASN A 43 -10.41 -9.91 9.54
CA ASN A 43 -11.81 -9.50 9.41
C ASN A 43 -12.47 -10.11 8.17
N ASN A 44 -12.19 -11.39 7.89
CA ASN A 44 -12.65 -12.09 6.68
C ASN A 44 -12.42 -11.29 5.40
N PHE A 45 -11.26 -10.64 5.33
CA PHE A 45 -10.89 -9.79 4.22
C PHE A 45 -10.82 -10.59 2.94
N GLN A 46 -11.33 -9.99 1.86
CA GLN A 46 -11.05 -10.48 0.53
C GLN A 46 -9.54 -10.47 0.31
N SER A 47 -9.00 -11.57 -0.22
CA SER A 47 -7.56 -11.74 -0.28
C SER A 47 -6.91 -10.97 -1.43
N LYS A 48 -7.64 -10.62 -2.48
CA LYS A 48 -7.06 -10.03 -3.69
C LYS A 48 -6.75 -8.55 -3.50
N ILE A 49 -5.56 -8.15 -3.91
CA ILE A 49 -5.12 -6.75 -3.94
C ILE A 49 -4.87 -6.34 -5.38
N TYR A 50 -5.39 -5.18 -5.75
CA TYR A 50 -5.28 -4.57 -7.06
C TYR A 50 -4.61 -3.20 -6.97
N LEU A 51 -3.99 -2.80 -8.07
CA LEU A 51 -3.30 -1.52 -8.22
C LEU A 51 -3.61 -0.96 -9.60
N ASN A 52 -3.97 0.32 -9.66
CA ASN A 52 -4.16 1.00 -10.93
C ASN A 52 -3.05 2.04 -11.22
N THR A 53 -2.92 2.38 -12.49
CA THR A 53 -1.96 3.39 -12.98
C THR A 53 -2.23 4.78 -12.41
N ARG A 54 -3.50 5.15 -12.18
CA ARG A 54 -3.85 6.45 -11.56
C ARG A 54 -3.27 6.62 -10.16
N VAL A 55 -3.24 5.56 -9.36
CA VAL A 55 -2.65 5.55 -8.02
C VAL A 55 -1.14 5.62 -8.12
N LEU A 56 -0.51 4.89 -9.04
CA LEU A 56 0.92 5.04 -9.30
C LEU A 56 1.27 6.48 -9.71
N LYS A 57 0.47 7.09 -10.58
CA LYS A 57 0.61 8.49 -10.97
C LYS A 57 0.46 9.45 -9.79
N HIS A 58 -0.53 9.20 -8.94
CA HIS A 58 -0.72 9.98 -7.72
C HIS A 58 0.49 9.90 -6.78
N ILE A 59 1.08 8.72 -6.61
CA ILE A 59 2.29 8.54 -5.79
C ILE A 59 3.48 9.24 -6.49
N TYR A 60 3.64 9.06 -7.79
CA TYR A 60 4.72 9.68 -8.57
C TYR A 60 4.71 11.21 -8.47
N ASP A 61 3.54 11.83 -8.65
CA ASP A 61 3.39 13.29 -8.62
C ASP A 61 3.57 13.89 -7.22
N LYS A 62 3.36 13.09 -6.16
CA LYS A 62 3.33 13.58 -4.77
C LYS A 62 4.57 13.21 -3.95
N ARG A 63 5.47 12.38 -4.48
CA ARG A 63 6.65 11.88 -3.76
C ARG A 63 7.92 12.23 -4.51
N SER A 64 9.04 12.33 -3.78
CA SER A 64 10.35 12.40 -4.41
C SER A 64 10.64 11.13 -5.21
N ALA A 65 11.42 11.23 -6.28
CA ALA A 65 11.81 10.10 -7.12
C ALA A 65 12.34 8.89 -6.31
N GLU A 66 13.22 9.14 -5.34
CA GLU A 66 13.76 8.09 -4.45
C GLU A 66 12.66 7.36 -3.66
N GLU A 67 11.73 8.12 -3.08
CA GLU A 67 10.61 7.57 -2.31
C GLU A 67 9.64 6.80 -3.21
N TYR A 68 9.37 7.32 -4.42
CA TYR A 68 8.55 6.64 -5.41
C TYR A 68 9.15 5.29 -5.83
N ASP A 69 10.42 5.29 -6.25
CA ASP A 69 11.11 4.07 -6.70
C ASP A 69 11.16 3.03 -5.57
N PHE A 70 11.41 3.48 -4.33
CA PHE A 70 11.38 2.59 -3.18
C PHE A 70 10.00 1.95 -2.97
N ILE A 71 8.93 2.76 -3.04
CA ILE A 71 7.55 2.29 -2.89
C ILE A 71 7.24 1.28 -4.00
N VAL A 72 7.48 1.61 -5.26
CA VAL A 72 7.23 0.69 -6.40
C VAL A 72 7.98 -0.63 -6.23
N CYS A 73 9.23 -0.59 -5.73
CA CYS A 73 10.02 -1.80 -5.49
C CYS A 73 9.51 -2.65 -4.31
N ASN A 74 8.80 -2.05 -3.35
CA ASN A 74 8.43 -2.71 -2.09
C ASN A 74 6.93 -2.76 -1.80
N LEU A 75 6.07 -2.23 -2.67
CA LEU A 75 4.63 -2.06 -2.42
C LEU A 75 3.96 -3.40 -2.09
N ARG A 76 4.25 -4.43 -2.89
CA ARG A 76 3.78 -5.80 -2.64
C ARG A 76 4.21 -6.31 -1.26
N ARG A 77 5.44 -6.03 -0.84
CA ARG A 77 5.97 -6.45 0.47
C ARG A 77 5.29 -5.68 1.61
N ILE A 78 5.04 -4.38 1.45
CA ILE A 78 4.33 -3.53 2.41
C ILE A 78 2.93 -4.10 2.68
N ILE A 79 2.20 -4.47 1.63
CA ILE A 79 0.81 -4.94 1.76
C ILE A 79 0.75 -6.40 2.23
N ARG A 80 1.45 -7.31 1.56
CA ARG A 80 1.35 -8.76 1.83
C ARG A 80 1.87 -9.15 3.20
N TYR A 81 2.92 -8.47 3.66
CA TYR A 81 3.59 -8.75 4.93
C TYR A 81 3.47 -7.55 5.85
N THR A 82 2.31 -6.91 5.92
CA THR A 82 2.08 -5.75 6.79
C THR A 82 2.38 -6.11 8.25
N ASP A 83 2.96 -5.16 8.99
CA ASP A 83 3.26 -5.35 10.41
C ASP A 83 2.06 -4.92 11.27
N CYS A 84 1.31 -3.90 10.83
CA CYS A 84 0.08 -3.46 11.49
C CYS A 84 -1.01 -3.13 10.47
N ILE A 85 -2.26 -3.21 10.91
CA ILE A 85 -3.45 -2.78 10.19
C ILE A 85 -4.20 -1.81 11.09
N TYR A 86 -4.63 -0.69 10.54
CA TYR A 86 -5.45 0.31 11.22
C TYR A 86 -6.73 0.53 10.41
N LYS A 87 -7.83 0.91 11.07
CA LYS A 87 -8.93 1.55 10.35
C LYS A 87 -8.49 2.94 9.92
N ASN A 88 -8.81 3.29 8.68
CA ASN A 88 -8.52 4.64 8.21
C ASN A 88 -9.45 5.66 8.91
N LYS A 89 -9.05 6.93 8.86
CA LYS A 89 -9.84 8.02 9.44
C LYS A 89 -10.77 8.60 8.41
N ASP A 90 -12.00 8.87 8.79
CA ASP A 90 -12.86 9.83 8.07
C ASP A 90 -12.27 11.25 8.23
N PRO A 91 -12.13 12.08 7.17
CA PRO A 91 -12.54 11.91 5.77
C PRO A 91 -11.43 11.47 4.80
N LYS A 92 -10.41 10.74 5.26
CA LYS A 92 -9.33 10.25 4.39
C LYS A 92 -9.84 9.08 3.54
N ARG A 93 -9.39 9.04 2.29
CA ARG A 93 -9.77 7.99 1.33
C ARG A 93 -9.14 6.62 1.66
N GLY A 94 -9.93 5.57 1.45
CA GLY A 94 -9.63 4.17 1.76
C GLY A 94 -10.16 3.77 3.14
N ASP A 95 -10.38 2.47 3.34
CA ASP A 95 -11.01 1.90 4.52
C ASP A 95 -9.98 1.45 5.56
N TYR A 96 -8.86 0.89 5.08
CA TYR A 96 -7.81 0.35 5.95
C TYR A 96 -6.44 0.90 5.60
N VAL A 97 -5.60 0.99 6.62
CA VAL A 97 -4.21 1.40 6.51
C VAL A 97 -3.33 0.25 6.92
N PHE A 98 -2.47 -0.16 5.99
CA PHE A 98 -1.46 -1.18 6.19
C PHE A 98 -0.12 -0.49 6.40
N THR A 99 0.62 -0.91 7.41
CA THR A 99 1.92 -0.32 7.70
C THR A 99 2.99 -1.37 7.85
N LYS A 100 4.15 -1.10 7.27
CA LYS A 100 5.31 -1.99 7.35
C LYS A 100 6.58 -1.22 7.64
N ARG A 101 7.39 -1.72 8.57
CA ARG A 101 8.75 -1.26 8.80
C ARG A 101 9.69 -1.93 7.81
N ILE A 102 10.48 -1.13 7.09
CA ILE A 102 11.56 -1.61 6.20
C ILE A 102 12.81 -0.81 6.53
N GLY A 103 13.80 -1.47 7.14
CA GLY A 103 14.94 -0.80 7.76
C GLY A 103 14.48 0.07 8.93
N ASP A 104 14.91 1.34 8.94
CA ASP A 104 14.56 2.31 9.98
C ASP A 104 13.33 3.16 9.64
N ASN A 105 12.68 2.88 8.52
CA ASN A 105 11.53 3.64 8.05
C ASN A 105 10.24 2.84 8.16
N ASN A 106 9.16 3.51 8.55
CA ASN A 106 7.81 2.97 8.49
C ASN A 106 7.12 3.44 7.22
N TYR A 107 6.51 2.52 6.50
CA TYR A 107 5.76 2.78 5.29
C TYR A 107 4.28 2.57 5.53
N PHE A 108 3.49 3.42 4.90
CA PHE A 108 2.04 3.48 4.97
C PHE A 108 1.48 3.13 3.61
N CYS A 109 0.41 2.33 3.59
CA CYS A 109 -0.38 2.04 2.40
C CYS A 109 -1.86 2.09 2.77
N SER A 110 -2.64 2.94 2.10
CA SER A 110 -4.11 2.97 2.24
C SER A 110 -4.74 2.04 1.21
N LEU A 111 -5.72 1.26 1.64
CA LEU A 111 -6.48 0.31 0.84
C LEU A 111 -7.98 0.63 0.94
N GLU A 112 -8.68 0.54 -0.18
CA GLU A 112 -10.13 0.73 -0.32
C GLU A 112 -10.79 -0.62 -0.65
N ILE A 113 -11.86 -0.97 0.05
CA ILE A 113 -12.66 -2.16 -0.23
C ILE A 113 -13.42 -1.94 -1.53
N CYS A 114 -13.38 -2.92 -2.40
CA CYS A 114 -14.15 -2.97 -3.65
C CYS A 114 -14.81 -4.34 -3.77
N GLU A 115 -15.68 -4.52 -4.77
CA GLU A 115 -16.43 -5.76 -4.96
C GLU A 115 -15.53 -7.00 -5.09
N ASP A 116 -14.40 -6.86 -5.80
CA ASP A 116 -13.48 -7.96 -6.14
C ASP A 116 -12.24 -8.08 -5.24
N GLY A 117 -12.03 -7.15 -4.31
CA GLY A 117 -10.90 -7.17 -3.39
C GLY A 117 -10.60 -5.80 -2.80
N PHE A 118 -9.33 -5.57 -2.50
CA PHE A 118 -8.85 -4.23 -2.15
C PHE A 118 -8.16 -3.55 -3.31
N ASN A 119 -8.40 -2.25 -3.45
CA ASN A 119 -7.63 -1.37 -4.31
C ASN A 119 -6.64 -0.54 -3.47
N VAL A 120 -5.40 -0.43 -3.94
CA VAL A 120 -4.44 0.51 -3.36
C VAL A 120 -4.90 1.94 -3.66
N VAL A 121 -4.96 2.80 -2.64
CA VAL A 121 -5.33 4.23 -2.78
C VAL A 121 -4.09 5.12 -2.82
N THR A 122 -3.14 4.87 -1.93
CA THR A 122 -1.88 5.63 -1.85
C THR A 122 -0.87 4.87 -1.00
N ALA A 123 0.42 5.16 -1.19
CA ALA A 123 1.48 4.69 -0.31
C ALA A 123 2.55 5.77 -0.11
N PHE A 124 3.17 5.81 1.06
CA PHE A 124 4.24 6.76 1.39
C PHE A 124 5.03 6.37 2.63
N ARG A 125 6.19 7.00 2.82
CA ARG A 125 7.00 6.87 4.04
C ARG A 125 6.44 7.77 5.15
N LEU A 126 6.21 7.20 6.32
CA LEU A 126 5.88 7.95 7.52
C LEU A 126 7.13 8.64 8.06
N ARG A 127 7.11 9.98 8.08
CA ARG A 127 8.22 10.80 8.59
C ARG A 127 8.06 11.17 10.06
N LYS A 128 6.84 11.13 10.59
CA LYS A 128 6.53 11.47 11.98
C LYS A 128 6.04 10.22 12.71
N ASN A 129 6.69 9.88 13.82
CA ASN A 129 6.33 8.71 14.64
C ASN A 129 4.90 8.80 15.21
N ASN A 130 4.37 10.01 15.39
CA ASN A 130 3.02 10.25 15.92
C ASN A 130 1.91 10.29 14.84
N TYR A 131 2.22 10.09 13.56
CA TYR A 131 1.22 10.17 12.49
C TYR A 131 0.04 9.22 12.72
N LEU A 132 0.35 8.02 13.23
CA LEU A 132 -0.62 6.97 13.50
C LEU A 132 -1.25 7.06 14.90
N LYS A 133 -0.86 8.03 15.74
CA LYS A 133 -1.27 8.07 17.17
C LYS A 133 -2.79 8.11 17.36
N SER A 134 -3.52 8.75 16.45
CA SER A 134 -4.99 8.82 16.49
C SER A 134 -5.68 7.85 15.53
N TYR A 135 -4.96 6.91 14.93
CA TYR A 135 -5.57 5.83 14.16
C TYR A 135 -5.99 4.70 15.10
N GLU A 136 -7.14 4.10 14.85
CA GLU A 136 -7.57 2.89 15.56
C GLU A 136 -6.76 1.70 15.07
N ALA A 137 -5.90 1.16 15.94
CA ALA A 137 -5.17 -0.07 15.66
C ALA A 137 -6.15 -1.24 15.60
N PHE A 138 -6.20 -1.89 14.45
CA PHE A 138 -7.14 -2.98 14.19
C PHE A 138 -6.46 -4.35 14.35
N TRP A 139 -5.17 -4.45 13.99
CA TRP A 139 -4.38 -5.66 14.16
C TRP A 139 -2.89 -5.36 14.11
N SER A 140 -2.08 -6.16 14.81
CA SER A 140 -0.62 -6.13 14.70
C SER A 140 -0.02 -7.53 14.65
N TRP A 141 1.03 -7.70 13.85
CA TRP A 141 1.78 -8.96 13.75
C TRP A 141 2.54 -9.28 15.05
N ARG A 142 2.96 -8.27 15.82
CA ARG A 142 3.74 -8.46 17.05
C ARG A 142 2.90 -8.94 18.23
N ASP A 143 1.58 -8.76 18.20
CA ASP A 143 0.68 -9.25 19.26
C ASP A 143 0.43 -10.77 19.21
N GLY A 144 1.21 -11.51 18.41
CA GLY A 144 1.39 -12.96 18.57
C GLY A 144 2.22 -13.36 19.80
N ALA A 145 2.74 -12.40 20.57
CA ALA A 145 3.23 -12.62 21.93
C ALA A 145 2.13 -12.21 22.92
N SER A 146 1.38 -13.22 23.39
CA SER A 146 0.51 -13.24 24.55
C SER A 146 0.49 -11.97 25.41
N SER A 147 -0.64 -11.27 25.44
CA SER A 147 -1.05 -10.55 26.64
C SER A 147 -1.22 -11.58 27.75
N SER A 148 -0.32 -11.52 28.72
CA SER A 148 -0.42 -12.24 30.01
C SER A 148 -1.59 -11.71 30.83
#